data_AF-A0A7V0JEA7-F1
#
_entry.id   AF-A0A7V0JEA7-F1
#
_cell.length_a   1.000
_cell.length_b   1.000
_cell.length_c   1.000
_cell.angle_alpha   90.00
_cell.angle_beta   90.00
_cell.angle_gamma   90.00
#
_symmetry.space_group_name_H-M   'P 1'
#
loop_
_entity.id
_entity.type
_entity.pdbx_description
1 polymer ?
#
loop_
_entity_poly.entity_id
_entity_poly.type
_entity_poly.pdbx_seq_one_letter_code
_entity_poly.pdbx_strand_id
1 'polypeptide(L)'
;MKFFLFFVLSIAVILGIITFQNDTEISVKFINWNFSGHIAIVLAVSFAVGLLGGISLLVPPWWKKAKTARTYKKRIHELEEEKASGDADEAPKEDAESEESVKEAEEIKKF
;
A
#
# COMPACT_ATOMS: atom_id res chain seq x y z
N MET A 1 -29.70 7.22 6.35
CA MET A 1 -30.26 7.25 7.72
C MET A 1 -31.25 6.11 7.98
N LYS A 2 -32.41 6.03 7.31
CA LYS A 2 -33.44 4.98 7.54
C LYS A 2 -32.92 3.54 7.35
N PHE A 3 -32.16 3.29 6.29
CA PHE A 3 -31.55 1.98 6.00
C PHE A 3 -30.49 1.57 7.02
N PHE A 4 -29.74 2.52 7.58
CA PHE A 4 -28.76 2.25 8.61
C PHE A 4 -29.45 1.79 9.90
N LEU A 5 -30.54 2.45 10.30
CA LEU A 5 -31.36 2.04 11.44
C LEU A 5 -31.95 0.64 11.25
N PHE A 6 -32.44 0.32 10.04
CA PHE A 6 -32.95 -1.01 9.73
C PHE A 6 -31.85 -2.07 9.83
N PHE A 7 -30.65 -1.78 9.33
CA PHE A 7 -29.51 -2.68 9.38
C PHE A 7 -29.05 -2.95 10.82
N VAL A 8 -28.92 -1.90 11.63
CA VAL A 8 -28.56 -2.01 13.06
C VAL A 8 -29.63 -2.79 13.83
N LEU A 9 -30.91 -2.53 13.56
CA LEU A 9 -32.01 -3.25 14.20
C LEU A 9 -31.99 -4.74 13.85
N SER A 10 -31.76 -5.10 12.59
CA SER A 10 -31.63 -6.50 12.17
C SER A 10 -30.47 -7.20 12.87
N ILE A 11 -29.32 -6.55 12.98
CA ILE A 11 -28.16 -7.09 13.72
C ILE A 11 -28.51 -7.33 15.19
N ALA A 12 -29.17 -6.36 15.83
CA ALA A 12 -29.55 -6.47 17.24
C ALA A 12 -30.52 -7.65 17.48
N VAL A 13 -31.51 -7.84 16.60
CA VAL A 13 -32.45 -8.96 16.68
C VAL A 13 -31.72 -10.31 16.50
N ILE A 14 -30.83 -10.42 15.51
CA ILE A 14 -30.05 -11.63 15.26
C ILE A 14 -29.18 -11.97 16.49
N LEU A 15 -28.49 -10.97 17.06
CA LEU A 15 -27.69 -11.17 18.27
C LEU A 15 -28.55 -11.60 19.47
N GLY A 16 -29.74 -11.02 19.64
CA GLY A 16 -30.69 -11.42 20.68
C GLY A 16 -31.13 -12.88 20.53
N ILE A 17 -31.45 -13.31 19.31
CA ILE A 17 -31.83 -14.70 19.02
C ILE A 17 -30.68 -15.67 19.30
N ILE A 18 -29.46 -15.34 18.87
CA ILE A 18 -28.27 -16.16 19.13
C ILE A 18 -28.01 -16.28 20.63
N THR A 19 -28.16 -15.19 21.37
CA THR A 19 -28.00 -15.16 22.84
C THR A 19 -29.01 -16.10 23.50
N PHE A 20 -30.30 -15.97 23.15
CA PHE A 20 -31.37 -16.75 23.77
C PHE A 20 -31.36 -18.24 23.39
N GLN A 21 -30.98 -18.59 22.15
CA GLN A 21 -30.90 -20.00 21.73
C GLN A 21 -29.64 -20.71 22.23
N ASN A 22 -28.58 -19.97 22.57
CA ASN A 22 -27.31 -20.50 23.08
C ASN A 22 -27.13 -20.12 24.56
N ASP A 23 -28.17 -20.29 25.37
CA ASP A 23 -28.20 -19.99 26.81
C ASP A 23 -27.34 -20.95 27.65
N THR A 24 -26.56 -21.83 27.00
CA THR A 24 -25.58 -22.66 27.69
C THR A 24 -24.45 -21.75 28.21
N GLU A 25 -24.59 -21.34 29.46
CA GLU A 25 -23.54 -20.65 30.18
C GLU A 25 -22.34 -21.57 30.40
N ILE A 26 -21.16 -21.07 30.01
CA ILE A 26 -19.89 -21.74 30.25
C ILE A 26 -19.03 -20.88 31.17
N SER A 27 -18.33 -21.54 32.09
CA SER A 27 -17.32 -20.90 32.93
C SER A 27 -15.95 -21.09 32.29
N VAL A 28 -15.31 -19.98 31.97
CA VAL A 28 -13.96 -19.94 31.41
C VAL A 28 -13.00 -19.47 32.49
N LYS A 29 -11.94 -20.26 32.73
CA LYS A 29 -10.91 -19.97 33.71
C LYS A 29 -9.58 -19.69 33.01
N PHE A 30 -9.08 -18.47 33.17
CA PHE A 30 -7.83 -17.98 32.60
C PHE A 30 -6.85 -17.58 33.70
N ILE A 31 -5.89 -18.45 34.02
CA ILE A 31 -4.89 -18.24 35.09
C ILE A 31 -5.56 -17.87 36.43
N ASN A 32 -5.76 -16.57 36.69
CA ASN A 32 -6.37 -16.04 37.92
C ASN A 32 -7.73 -15.35 37.68
N TRP A 33 -8.22 -15.35 36.44
CA TRP A 33 -9.54 -14.84 36.07
C TRP A 33 -10.51 -15.98 35.85
N ASN A 34 -11.73 -15.81 36.36
CA ASN A 34 -12.85 -16.70 36.10
C ASN A 34 -13.96 -15.82 35.55
N PHE A 35 -14.52 -16.22 34.41
CA PHE A 35 -15.61 -15.51 33.76
C PHE A 35 -16.67 -16.52 33.36
N SER A 36 -17.93 -16.23 33.68
CA SER A 36 -19.07 -17.02 33.25
C SER A 36 -19.89 -16.19 32.25
N GLY A 37 -20.26 -16.82 31.14
CA GLY A 37 -21.10 -16.18 30.13
C GLY A 37 -21.48 -17.15 29.02
N HIS A 38 -22.32 -16.68 28.10
CA HIS A 38 -22.73 -17.51 26.97
C HIS A 38 -21.59 -17.76 25.99
N ILE A 39 -21.50 -19.00 25.51
CA ILE A 39 -20.44 -19.46 24.61
C ILE A 39 -20.28 -18.59 23.35
N ALA A 40 -21.41 -18.16 22.77
CA ALA A 40 -21.40 -17.35 21.55
C ALA A 40 -20.70 -16.00 21.77
N ILE A 41 -20.96 -15.35 22.91
CA ILE A 41 -20.37 -14.05 23.25
C ILE A 41 -18.86 -14.21 23.50
N VAL A 42 -18.48 -15.24 24.27
CA VAL A 42 -17.07 -15.52 24.57
C VAL A 42 -16.28 -15.74 23.29
N LEU A 43 -16.80 -16.53 22.35
CA LEU A 43 -16.16 -16.78 21.06
C LEU A 43 -16.09 -15.52 20.20
N ALA A 44 -17.19 -14.77 20.10
CA ALA A 44 -17.25 -13.55 19.29
C ALA A 44 -16.23 -12.51 19.78
N VAL A 45 -16.15 -12.27 21.10
CA VAL A 45 -15.21 -11.31 21.68
C VAL A 45 -13.77 -11.79 21.51
N SER A 46 -13.49 -13.07 21.80
CA SER A 46 -12.15 -13.63 21.66
C SER A 46 -11.64 -13.53 20.22
N PHE A 47 -12.51 -13.86 19.25
CA PHE A 47 -12.22 -13.72 17.83
C PHE A 47 -11.98 -12.26 17.44
N ALA A 48 -12.84 -11.34 17.87
CA ALA A 48 -12.70 -9.91 17.57
C ALA A 48 -11.37 -9.36 18.11
N VAL A 49 -11.01 -9.68 19.35
CA VAL A 49 -9.74 -9.26 19.96
C VAL A 49 -8.54 -9.84 19.20
N GLY A 50 -8.58 -11.14 18.85
CA GLY A 50 -7.52 -11.79 18.08
C GLY A 50 -7.37 -11.20 16.68
N LEU A 51 -8.48 -10.94 15.99
CA LEU A 51 -8.50 -10.35 14.65
C LEU A 51 -7.98 -8.91 14.66
N LEU A 52 -8.46 -8.08 15.60
CA LEU A 52 -7.98 -6.71 15.76
C LEU A 52 -6.49 -6.69 16.13
N GLY A 53 -6.05 -7.55 17.05
CA GLY A 53 -4.64 -7.69 17.42
C GLY A 53 -3.77 -8.12 16.24
N GLY A 54 -4.22 -9.12 15.48
CA GLY A 54 -3.52 -9.58 14.28
C GLY A 54 -3.40 -8.49 13.21
N ILE A 55 -4.50 -7.80 12.90
CA ILE A 55 -4.48 -6.66 11.97
C ILE A 55 -3.52 -5.58 12.49
N SER A 56 -3.58 -5.24 13.77
CA SER A 56 -2.72 -4.22 14.36
C SER A 56 -1.23 -4.56 14.27
N LEU A 57 -0.87 -5.85 14.29
CA LEU A 57 0.51 -6.31 14.08
C LEU A 57 0.93 -6.25 12.60
N LEU A 58 0.01 -6.47 11.66
CA LEU A 58 0.27 -6.51 10.23
C LEU A 58 0.25 -5.11 9.55
N VAL A 59 -0.46 -4.14 10.10
CA VAL A 59 -0.59 -2.77 9.57
C VAL A 59 0.77 -2.04 9.47
N PRO A 60 1.63 -1.98 10.52
CA PRO A 60 2.86 -1.19 10.44
C PRO A 60 3.84 -1.64 9.35
N PRO A 61 4.12 -2.95 9.15
CA PRO A 61 4.98 -3.43 8.07
C PRO A 61 4.45 -3.10 6.67
N TRP A 62 3.15 -3.30 6.44
CA TRP A 62 2.53 -3.05 5.14
C TRP A 62 2.56 -1.56 4.78
N TRP A 63 2.31 -0.69 5.76
CA TRP A 63 2.32 0.74 5.52
C TRP A 63 3.71 1.27 5.19
N LYS A 64 4.75 0.77 5.88
CA LYS A 64 6.15 1.10 5.56
C LYS A 64 6.52 0.65 4.15
N LYS A 65 6.18 -0.60 3.77
CA LYS A 65 6.43 -1.11 2.41
C LYS A 65 5.72 -0.28 1.34
N ALA A 66 4.47 0.12 1.57
CA ALA A 66 3.73 0.96 0.63
C ALA A 66 4.35 2.36 0.45
N LYS A 67 4.86 2.97 1.54
CA LYS A 67 5.56 4.26 1.46
C LYS A 67 6.86 4.14 0.67
N THR A 68 7.67 3.14 0.98
CA THR A 68 8.95 2.88 0.31
C THR A 68 8.76 2.55 -1.18
N ALA A 69 7.74 1.77 -1.53
CA ALA A 69 7.40 1.48 -2.93
C ALA A 69 7.06 2.75 -3.73
N ARG A 70 6.33 3.71 -3.12
CA ARG A 70 6.05 5.00 -3.76
C ARG A 70 7.32 5.83 -3.97
N THR A 71 8.24 5.83 -3.02
CA THR A 71 9.54 6.51 -3.15
C THR A 71 10.39 5.90 -4.26
N TYR A 72 10.50 4.57 -4.33
CA TYR A 72 11.23 3.91 -5.40
C TYR A 72 10.61 4.16 -6.77
N LYS A 73 9.28 4.17 -6.87
CA LYS A 73 8.60 4.48 -8.14
C LYS A 73 8.90 5.88 -8.65
N LYS A 74 8.98 6.88 -7.75
CA LYS A 74 9.38 8.25 -8.10
C LYS A 74 10.84 8.31 -8.55
N ARG A 75 11.76 7.66 -7.82
CA ARG A 75 13.17 7.61 -8.19
C ARG A 75 13.40 6.96 -9.56
N ILE A 76 12.67 5.88 -9.85
CA ILE A 76 12.73 5.23 -11.17
C ILE A 76 12.29 6.19 -12.26
N HIS A 77 11.17 6.90 -12.06
CA HIS A 77 10.67 7.86 -13.04
C HIS A 77 11.62 9.05 -13.26
N GLU A 78 12.17 9.62 -12.18
CA GLU A 78 13.18 10.69 -12.24
C GLU A 78 14.44 10.25 -13.01
N LEU A 79 14.92 9.02 -12.78
CA LEU A 79 16.08 8.46 -13.48
C LEU A 79 15.77 8.10 -14.95
N GLU A 80 14.55 7.69 -15.26
CA GLU A 80 14.08 7.46 -16.63
C GLU A 80 13.99 8.78 -17.42
N GLU A 81 13.48 9.86 -16.79
CA GLU A 81 13.46 11.20 -17.37
C GLU A 81 14.88 11.77 -17.56
N GLU A 82 15.76 11.62 -16.56
CA GLU A 82 17.15 12.09 -16.65
C GLU A 82 17.90 11.39 -17.78
N LYS A 83 17.74 10.07 -17.93
CA LYS A 83 18.34 9.31 -19.03
C LYS A 83 17.74 9.70 -20.39
N ALA A 84 16.43 9.95 -20.46
CA ALA A 84 15.77 10.41 -21.68
C ALA A 84 16.19 11.84 -22.07
N SER A 85 16.53 12.69 -21.10
CA SER A 85 17.06 14.03 -21.33
C SER A 85 18.57 14.06 -21.63
N GLY A 86 19.35 13.11 -21.12
CA GLY A 86 20.79 12.98 -21.37
C GLY A 86 21.11 12.46 -22.78
N ASP A 87 20.26 11.62 -23.37
CA ASP A 87 20.38 11.16 -24.77
C ASP A 87 20.14 12.29 -25.80
N ALA A 88 19.61 13.45 -25.37
CA ALA A 88 19.39 14.59 -26.26
C ALA A 88 20.60 15.54 -26.37
N ASP A 89 21.64 15.37 -25.53
CA ASP A 89 22.83 16.25 -25.50
C ASP A 89 24.12 15.56 -25.99
N GLU A 90 24.06 14.27 -26.34
CA GLU A 90 25.12 13.54 -27.06
C GLU A 90 24.73 13.27 -28.53
N ALA A 91 24.35 14.33 -29.26
CA ALA A 91 24.48 14.31 -30.71
C ALA A 91 25.99 14.39 -31.05
N PRO A 92 26.56 13.47 -31.85
CA PRO A 92 27.98 13.48 -32.20
C PRO A 92 28.42 14.84 -32.77
N LYS A 93 29.28 15.54 -32.04
CA LYS A 93 30.04 16.68 -32.55
C LYS A 93 31.31 16.12 -33.20
N GLU A 94 31.21 15.52 -34.38
CA GLU A 94 32.41 15.08 -35.12
C GLU A 94 32.51 15.60 -36.55
N ASP A 95 31.49 16.30 -37.05
CA ASP A 95 31.39 16.60 -38.49
C ASP A 95 31.68 18.08 -38.84
N ALA A 96 31.79 18.98 -37.86
CA ALA A 96 31.95 20.41 -38.13
C ALA A 96 33.40 20.85 -38.43
N GLU A 97 34.42 20.11 -38.01
CA GLU A 97 35.82 20.52 -38.17
C GLU A 97 36.43 20.09 -39.52
N SER A 98 35.78 19.13 -40.22
CA SER A 98 36.28 18.62 -41.51
C SER A 98 35.79 19.41 -42.74
N GLU A 99 34.76 20.25 -42.63
CA GLU A 99 34.30 21.08 -43.75
C GLU A 99 35.01 22.43 -43.86
N GLU A 100 35.52 22.98 -42.76
CA GLU A 100 36.15 24.30 -42.75
C GLU A 100 37.57 24.24 -43.34
N SER A 101 38.32 23.17 -43.04
CA SER A 101 39.64 22.91 -43.62
C SER A 101 39.63 22.58 -45.12
N VAL A 102 38.50 22.07 -45.65
CA VAL A 102 38.35 21.79 -47.09
C VAL A 102 38.02 23.06 -47.88
N LYS A 103 37.23 23.99 -47.31
CA LYS A 103 36.88 25.26 -47.96
C LYS A 103 38.08 26.23 -47.97
N GLU A 104 38.87 26.27 -46.89
CA GLU A 104 40.09 27.10 -46.83
C GLU A 104 41.19 26.59 -47.78
N ALA A 105 41.29 25.27 -47.97
CA ALA A 105 42.21 24.67 -48.96
C ALA A 105 41.78 24.90 -50.42
N GLU A 106 40.48 25.06 -50.69
CA GLU A 106 39.96 25.34 -52.04
C GLU A 106 40.10 26.82 -52.43
N GLU A 107 40.06 27.74 -51.46
CA GLU A 107 40.24 29.17 -51.71
C GLU A 107 41.70 29.55 -52.04
N ILE A 108 42.68 28.89 -51.40
CA ILE A 108 44.11 29.13 -51.65
C ILE A 108 44.54 28.66 -53.05
N LYS A 109 43.82 27.72 -53.67
CA LYS A 109 44.12 27.21 -55.01
C LYS A 109 43.61 28.07 -56.16
N LYS A 110 42.87 29.15 -55.86
CA LYS A 110 42.21 30.01 -56.86
C LYS A 110 42.92 31.34 -57.12
N PHE A 111 44.09 31.55 -56.52
CA PHE A 111 45.00 32.66 -56.79
C PHE A 111 46.30 32.17 -57.45
#